data_AF-A0A510JAA0-F1
#
_entry.id   AF-A0A510JAA0-F1
#
_cell.length_a   1.000
_cell.length_b   1.000
_cell.length_c   1.000
_cell.angle_alpha   90.00
_cell.angle_beta   90.00
_cell.angle_gamma   90.00
#
_symmetry.space_group_name_H-M   'P 1'
#
loop_
_entity.id
_entity.type
_entity.pdbx_description
1 polymer ?
#
loop_
_entity_poly.entity_id
_entity_poly.type
_entity_poly.pdbx_seq_one_letter_code
_entity_poly.pdbx_strand_id
1 'polypeptide(L)'
;MEKIIRKSWYVIYLLLLGRNIQLLSNGYSNKLTGVLLLANALSCIIFCLFIILKTKRYNVYVINLILGFSLFYTKYSGYRDLNKNFNRIVILIYMLSLIIQILIFLFFYHRKKKNTKISGLIILSVLIGMIFLEFLNKFYWESKKIFYSTHITKIKDEEEMVEIIKRMPAVSSVYLSENEGESEKSYGEVSYYLSYLKEFSEKSDKIIVVSLKTSIDNDSLNLLTEKIIGYLKLVGAEKEKIMLYIVDDRDKKEEVRVYRIESSHFEIKYEREYSVVAGSVIEIIIASVIKLMKRTIQ
;
A
#
# COMPACT_ATOMS: atom_id res chain seq x y z
N MET A 1 -33.57 27.84 0.30
CA MET A 1 -32.99 27.10 1.44
C MET A 1 -32.90 25.59 1.19
N GLU A 2 -34.00 24.91 0.86
CA GLU A 2 -34.04 23.44 0.74
C GLU A 2 -33.14 22.83 -0.36
N LYS A 3 -32.99 23.51 -1.52
CA LYS A 3 -32.05 23.08 -2.59
C LYS A 3 -30.57 23.19 -2.18
N ILE A 4 -30.23 24.13 -1.30
CA ILE A 4 -28.85 24.33 -0.82
C ILE A 4 -28.50 23.20 0.16
N ILE A 5 -29.37 22.96 1.15
CA ILE A 5 -29.24 21.87 2.13
C ILE A 5 -29.09 20.51 1.45
N ARG A 6 -29.88 20.24 0.39
CA ARG A 6 -29.80 18.98 -0.36
C ARG A 6 -28.49 18.78 -1.13
N LYS A 7 -27.84 19.86 -1.60
CA LYS A 7 -26.51 19.78 -2.22
C LYS A 7 -25.41 19.57 -1.16
N SER A 8 -25.58 20.12 0.04
CA SER A 8 -24.62 19.97 1.14
C SER A 8 -24.40 18.50 1.54
N TRP A 9 -25.45 17.66 1.55
CA TRP A 9 -25.31 16.23 1.88
C TRP A 9 -24.36 15.49 0.93
N TYR A 10 -24.42 15.79 -0.38
CA TYR A 10 -23.53 15.20 -1.37
C TYR A 10 -22.08 15.65 -1.18
N VAL A 11 -21.86 16.93 -0.92
CA VAL A 11 -20.51 17.49 -0.67
C VAL A 11 -19.91 16.91 0.61
N ILE A 12 -20.67 16.87 1.71
CA ILE A 12 -20.21 16.31 2.99
C ILE A 12 -19.81 14.84 2.81
N TYR A 13 -20.62 14.05 2.10
CA TYR A 13 -20.29 12.66 1.83
C TYR A 13 -18.99 12.49 1.03
N LEU A 14 -18.78 13.32 0.00
CA LEU A 14 -17.51 13.29 -0.74
C LEU A 14 -16.31 13.66 0.14
N LEU A 15 -16.47 14.62 1.05
CA LEU A 15 -15.43 14.97 2.02
C LEU A 15 -15.13 13.81 2.98
N LEU A 16 -16.17 13.11 3.45
CA LEU A 16 -16.00 11.91 4.29
C LEU A 16 -15.28 10.80 3.53
N LEU A 17 -15.60 10.57 2.25
CA LEU A 17 -14.87 9.61 1.42
C LEU A 17 -13.40 10.01 1.25
N GLY A 18 -13.11 11.29 0.97
CA GLY A 18 -11.74 11.82 0.90
C GLY A 18 -10.98 11.65 2.22
N ARG A 19 -11.65 11.85 3.36
CA ARG A 19 -11.06 11.66 4.69
C ARG A 19 -10.63 10.21 4.94
N ASN A 20 -11.34 9.21 4.42
CA ASN A 20 -10.91 7.82 4.54
C ASN A 20 -9.59 7.57 3.79
N ILE A 21 -9.44 8.11 2.57
CA ILE A 21 -8.21 8.01 1.80
C ILE A 21 -7.06 8.66 2.57
N GLN A 22 -7.28 9.84 3.14
CA GLN A 22 -6.29 10.52 3.99
C GLN A 22 -5.89 9.64 5.19
N LEU A 23 -6.85 9.09 5.93
CA LEU A 23 -6.56 8.21 7.08
C LEU A 23 -5.76 6.97 6.69
N LEU A 24 -6.06 6.37 5.52
CA LEU A 24 -5.28 5.26 4.98
C LEU A 24 -3.87 5.66 4.54
N SER A 25 -3.65 6.94 4.22
CA SER A 25 -2.36 7.48 3.77
C SER A 25 -1.48 8.02 4.90
N ASN A 26 -2.03 8.22 6.10
CA ASN A 26 -1.33 8.91 7.20
C ASN A 26 -0.15 8.14 7.83
N GLY A 27 0.20 6.95 7.35
CA GLY A 27 1.37 6.18 7.83
C GLY A 27 1.24 5.54 9.21
N TYR A 28 0.26 5.96 10.02
CA TYR A 28 0.04 5.46 11.38
C TYR A 28 -0.84 4.21 11.40
N SER A 29 -0.27 3.07 11.82
CA SER A 29 -0.99 1.81 12.05
C SER A 29 -1.54 1.67 13.49
N ASN A 30 -1.82 2.79 14.17
CA ASN A 30 -2.22 2.82 15.58
C ASN A 30 -3.74 2.65 15.79
N LYS A 31 -4.13 2.43 17.05
CA LYS A 31 -5.54 2.19 17.42
C LYS A 31 -6.45 3.39 17.10
N LEU A 32 -5.97 4.61 17.31
CA LEU A 32 -6.74 5.84 17.07
C LEU A 32 -7.11 6.00 15.59
N THR A 33 -6.15 5.84 14.68
CA THR A 33 -6.40 5.87 13.23
C THR A 33 -7.47 4.84 12.84
N GLY A 34 -7.41 3.64 13.42
CA GLY A 34 -8.41 2.60 13.17
C GLY A 34 -9.82 2.97 13.65
N VAL A 35 -9.95 3.53 14.85
CA VAL A 35 -11.24 4.01 15.37
C VAL A 35 -11.80 5.14 14.49
N LEU A 36 -10.96 6.09 14.07
CA LEU A 36 -11.36 7.17 13.18
C LEU A 36 -11.80 6.64 11.81
N LEU A 37 -11.10 5.65 11.27
CA LEU A 37 -11.45 5.00 10.00
C LEU A 37 -12.83 4.34 10.08
N LEU A 38 -13.11 3.61 11.17
CA LEU A 38 -14.42 2.98 11.39
C LEU A 38 -15.54 4.00 11.61
N ALA A 39 -15.32 5.01 12.46
CA ALA A 39 -16.31 6.05 12.72
C ALA A 39 -16.66 6.83 11.43
N ASN A 40 -15.65 7.12 10.61
CA ASN A 40 -15.83 7.81 9.34
C ASN A 40 -16.51 6.90 8.30
N ALA A 41 -16.16 5.61 8.24
CA ALA A 41 -16.85 4.64 7.38
C ALA A 41 -18.34 4.48 7.74
N LEU A 42 -18.68 4.41 9.03
CA LEU A 42 -20.07 4.39 9.50
C LEU A 42 -20.82 5.67 9.11
N SER A 43 -20.17 6.83 9.27
CA SER A 43 -20.72 8.11 8.84
C SER A 43 -20.99 8.12 7.34
N CYS A 44 -20.08 7.58 6.52
CA CYS A 44 -20.30 7.43 5.08
C CYS A 44 -21.55 6.60 4.77
N ILE A 45 -21.79 5.48 5.46
CA ILE A 45 -23.00 4.66 5.27
C ILE A 45 -24.27 5.48 5.55
N ILE A 46 -24.30 6.21 6.66
CA ILE A 46 -25.45 7.05 7.04
C ILE A 46 -25.70 8.13 5.97
N PHE A 47 -24.66 8.83 5.53
CA PHE A 47 -24.77 9.87 4.51
C PHE A 47 -25.09 9.30 3.12
N CYS A 48 -24.64 8.08 2.80
CA CYS A 48 -25.01 7.34 1.60
C CYS A 48 -26.54 7.13 1.53
N LEU A 49 -27.16 6.69 2.63
CA LEU A 49 -28.61 6.56 2.73
C LEU A 49 -29.33 7.91 2.56
N PHE A 50 -28.84 8.98 3.20
CA PHE A 50 -29.41 10.31 3.01
C PHE A 50 -29.34 10.80 1.55
N ILE A 51 -28.21 10.58 0.87
CA ILE A 51 -28.07 10.93 -0.54
C ILE A 51 -29.09 10.20 -1.39
N ILE A 52 -29.26 8.90 -1.18
CA ILE A 52 -30.17 8.10 -1.98
C ILE A 52 -31.63 8.47 -1.73
N LEU A 53 -32.01 8.72 -0.47
CA LEU A 53 -33.39 8.99 -0.09
C LEU A 53 -33.84 10.44 -0.27
N LYS A 54 -32.94 11.42 -0.07
CA LYS A 54 -33.31 12.85 0.02
C LYS A 54 -32.72 13.71 -1.10
N THR A 55 -31.62 13.30 -1.72
CA THR A 55 -30.92 14.12 -2.72
C THR A 55 -31.42 13.84 -4.13
N LYS A 56 -31.93 14.88 -4.82
CA LYS A 56 -32.50 14.74 -6.17
C LYS A 56 -31.44 14.60 -7.29
N ARG A 57 -30.23 15.11 -7.09
CA ARG A 57 -29.12 15.08 -8.06
C ARG A 57 -27.78 14.79 -7.36
N TYR A 58 -27.16 13.66 -7.68
CA TYR A 58 -25.81 13.28 -7.26
C TYR A 58 -25.15 12.49 -8.41
N ASN A 59 -23.82 12.50 -8.49
CA ASN A 59 -23.09 11.77 -9.51
C ASN A 59 -22.66 10.40 -8.97
N VAL A 60 -23.43 9.37 -9.31
CA VAL A 60 -23.18 7.99 -8.87
C VAL A 60 -21.83 7.45 -9.34
N TYR A 61 -21.35 7.87 -10.52
CA TYR A 61 -20.09 7.38 -11.08
C TYR A 61 -18.89 7.95 -10.32
N VAL A 62 -18.92 9.24 -9.97
CA VAL A 62 -17.85 9.87 -9.15
C VAL A 62 -17.78 9.22 -7.77
N ILE A 63 -18.92 8.96 -7.14
CA ILE A 63 -18.97 8.26 -5.85
C ILE A 63 -18.35 6.87 -5.97
N ASN A 64 -18.78 6.07 -6.95
CA ASN A 64 -18.30 4.70 -7.10
C ASN A 64 -16.84 4.62 -7.54
N LEU A 65 -16.35 5.58 -8.31
CA LEU A 65 -14.93 5.75 -8.61
C LEU A 65 -14.12 5.95 -7.32
N ILE A 66 -14.54 6.85 -6.43
CA ILE A 66 -13.84 7.13 -5.16
C ILE A 66 -13.93 5.91 -4.21
N LEU A 67 -15.08 5.24 -4.14
CA LEU A 67 -15.26 4.01 -3.36
C LEU A 67 -14.33 2.90 -3.87
N GLY A 68 -14.29 2.67 -5.18
CA GLY A 68 -13.39 1.71 -5.82
C GLY A 68 -11.93 2.04 -5.55
N PHE A 69 -11.53 3.29 -5.81
CA PHE A 69 -10.20 3.78 -5.48
C PHE A 69 -9.83 3.48 -4.02
N SER A 70 -10.70 3.84 -3.07
CA SER A 70 -10.48 3.64 -1.63
C SER A 70 -10.38 2.15 -1.25
N LEU A 71 -11.17 1.29 -1.89
CA LEU A 71 -11.17 -0.15 -1.69
C LEU A 71 -9.80 -0.73 -2.06
N PHE A 72 -9.32 -0.41 -3.26
CA PHE A 72 -8.03 -0.91 -3.73
C PHE A 72 -6.84 -0.21 -3.03
N TYR A 73 -6.99 1.04 -2.60
CA TYR A 73 -5.94 1.81 -1.92
C TYR A 73 -5.50 1.17 -0.60
N THR A 74 -6.37 0.41 0.05
CA THR A 74 -6.00 -0.39 1.24
C THR A 74 -4.78 -1.27 1.00
N LYS A 75 -4.55 -1.74 -0.24
CA LYS A 75 -3.37 -2.53 -0.62
C LYS A 75 -2.06 -1.80 -0.31
N TYR A 76 -2.03 -0.50 -0.53
CA TYR A 76 -0.85 0.38 -0.43
C TYR A 76 -0.86 1.24 0.84
N SER A 77 -1.81 1.01 1.75
CA SER A 77 -1.98 1.82 2.96
C SER A 77 -0.91 1.51 4.01
N GLY A 78 -0.39 2.55 4.64
CA GLY A 78 0.49 2.43 5.82
C GLY A 78 -0.25 1.87 7.06
N TYR A 79 -1.59 1.94 7.08
CA TYR A 79 -2.41 1.34 8.14
C TYR A 79 -2.47 -0.19 8.08
N ARG A 80 -2.14 -0.80 6.91
CA ARG A 80 -2.21 -2.25 6.64
C ARG A 80 -1.06 -3.04 7.29
N ASP A 81 -0.98 -2.94 8.60
CA ASP A 81 -0.14 -3.77 9.45
C ASP A 81 -0.96 -4.97 9.92
N LEU A 82 -0.90 -6.07 9.16
CA LEU A 82 -1.75 -7.25 9.41
C LEU A 82 -1.26 -8.12 10.57
N ASN A 83 -0.09 -7.79 11.15
CA ASN A 83 0.39 -8.43 12.37
C ASN A 83 -0.41 -8.00 13.60
N LYS A 84 -1.11 -6.86 13.52
CA LYS A 84 -2.02 -6.41 14.58
C LYS A 84 -3.43 -6.91 14.28
N ASN A 85 -3.96 -7.75 15.17
CA ASN A 85 -5.32 -8.28 15.03
C ASN A 85 -6.37 -7.16 14.90
N PHE A 86 -6.21 -6.07 15.67
CA PHE A 86 -7.09 -4.90 15.55
C PHE A 86 -7.10 -4.30 14.15
N ASN A 87 -5.94 -4.10 13.53
CA ASN A 87 -5.84 -3.51 12.19
C ASN A 87 -6.42 -4.45 11.12
N ARG A 88 -6.19 -5.76 11.26
CA ARG A 88 -6.81 -6.79 10.39
C ARG A 88 -8.33 -6.68 10.42
N ILE A 89 -8.92 -6.61 11.61
CA ILE A 89 -10.38 -6.48 11.80
C ILE A 89 -10.88 -5.14 11.21
N VAL A 90 -10.21 -4.03 11.52
CA VAL A 90 -10.58 -2.71 11.02
C VAL A 90 -10.58 -2.66 9.50
N ILE A 91 -9.54 -3.17 8.84
CA ILE A 91 -9.45 -3.20 7.37
C ILE A 91 -10.57 -4.06 6.79
N LEU A 92 -10.86 -5.22 7.39
CA LEU A 92 -11.92 -6.10 6.93
C LEU A 92 -13.29 -5.40 7.02
N ILE A 93 -13.61 -4.79 8.16
CA ILE A 93 -14.87 -4.05 8.35
C ILE A 93 -14.96 -2.86 7.39
N TYR A 94 -13.86 -2.13 7.20
CA TYR A 94 -13.79 -1.01 6.29
C TYR A 94 -14.05 -1.43 4.83
N MET A 95 -13.39 -2.48 4.37
CA MET A 95 -13.60 -3.03 3.02
C MET A 95 -15.05 -3.48 2.81
N LEU A 96 -15.62 -4.21 3.78
CA LEU A 96 -17.04 -4.60 3.76
C LEU A 96 -17.96 -3.37 3.70
N SER A 97 -17.65 -2.32 4.47
CA SER A 97 -18.43 -1.08 4.49
C SER A 97 -18.42 -0.36 3.13
N LEU A 98 -17.30 -0.38 2.41
CA LEU A 98 -17.20 0.16 1.05
C LEU A 98 -18.00 -0.68 0.05
N ILE A 99 -17.88 -2.01 0.12
CA ILE A 99 -18.62 -2.94 -0.75
C ILE A 99 -20.13 -2.75 -0.57
N ILE A 100 -20.61 -2.65 0.68
CA ILE A 100 -22.02 -2.40 0.99
C ILE A 100 -22.49 -1.09 0.33
N GLN A 101 -21.71 -0.02 0.40
CA GLN A 101 -22.07 1.25 -0.24
C GLN A 101 -22.15 1.13 -1.77
N ILE A 102 -21.20 0.45 -2.40
CA ILE A 102 -21.22 0.19 -3.86
C ILE A 102 -22.50 -0.58 -4.23
N LEU A 103 -22.82 -1.65 -3.48
CA LEU A 103 -24.03 -2.45 -3.70
C LEU A 103 -25.32 -1.65 -3.53
N ILE A 104 -25.39 -0.80 -2.50
CA ILE A 104 -26.52 0.10 -2.27
C ILE A 104 -26.72 1.02 -3.49
N PHE A 105 -25.66 1.66 -4.00
CA PHE A 105 -25.77 2.52 -5.18
C PHE A 105 -26.17 1.75 -6.42
N LEU A 106 -25.59 0.57 -6.65
CA LEU A 106 -25.97 -0.31 -7.78
C LEU A 106 -27.45 -0.67 -7.72
N PHE A 107 -27.93 -1.14 -6.58
CA PHE A 107 -29.31 -1.59 -6.39
C PHE A 107 -30.31 -0.45 -6.62
N PHE A 108 -30.14 0.68 -5.94
CA PHE A 108 -31.07 1.81 -6.05
C PHE A 108 -31.07 2.43 -7.44
N TYR A 109 -29.90 2.54 -8.07
CA TYR A 109 -29.79 3.12 -9.40
C TYR A 109 -30.39 2.18 -10.45
N HIS A 110 -30.17 0.86 -10.33
CA HIS A 110 -30.82 -0.15 -11.16
C HIS A 110 -32.35 -0.07 -11.02
N ARG A 111 -32.89 -0.04 -9.79
CA ARG A 111 -34.33 0.07 -9.55
C ARG A 111 -34.96 1.31 -10.19
N LYS A 112 -34.25 2.45 -10.18
CA LYS A 112 -34.75 3.73 -10.71
C LYS A 112 -34.73 3.79 -12.25
N LYS A 113 -33.72 3.21 -12.90
CA LYS A 113 -33.53 3.32 -14.35
C LYS A 113 -33.91 2.05 -15.13
N LYS A 114 -33.97 0.90 -14.46
CA LYS A 114 -34.19 -0.45 -15.03
C LYS A 114 -33.30 -0.74 -16.26
N ASN A 115 -32.09 -0.17 -16.28
CA ASN A 115 -31.18 -0.26 -17.41
C ASN A 115 -29.87 -0.93 -16.98
N THR A 116 -29.65 -2.13 -17.51
CA THR A 116 -28.46 -2.95 -17.25
C THR A 116 -27.17 -2.29 -17.76
N LYS A 117 -27.24 -1.54 -18.87
CA LYS A 117 -26.07 -0.80 -19.40
C LYS A 117 -25.51 0.19 -18.39
N ILE A 118 -26.39 0.86 -17.63
CA ILE A 118 -25.96 1.83 -16.61
C ILE A 118 -25.35 1.12 -15.39
N SER A 119 -25.86 -0.05 -15.03
CA SER A 119 -25.27 -0.86 -13.95
C SER A 119 -23.84 -1.27 -14.32
N GLY A 120 -23.63 -1.66 -15.60
CA GLY A 120 -22.30 -1.91 -16.16
C GLY A 120 -21.36 -0.70 -16.07
N LEU A 121 -21.84 0.50 -16.37
CA LEU A 121 -21.03 1.73 -16.23
C LEU A 121 -20.63 2.05 -14.79
N ILE A 122 -21.49 1.75 -13.81
CA ILE A 122 -21.15 1.91 -12.38
C ILE A 122 -20.04 0.92 -11.99
N ILE A 123 -20.16 -0.35 -12.38
CA ILE A 123 -19.12 -1.36 -12.13
C ILE A 123 -17.80 -0.93 -12.79
N LEU A 124 -17.88 -0.47 -14.05
CA LEU A 124 -16.71 0.04 -14.76
C LEU A 124 -16.05 1.21 -14.04
N SER A 125 -16.83 2.13 -13.44
CA SER A 125 -16.26 3.22 -12.64
C SER A 125 -15.48 2.75 -11.41
N VAL A 126 -15.90 1.66 -10.76
CA VAL A 126 -15.14 1.03 -9.66
C VAL A 126 -13.82 0.45 -10.19
N LEU A 127 -13.86 -0.26 -11.32
CA LEU A 127 -12.68 -0.86 -11.95
C LEU A 127 -11.68 0.19 -12.45
N ILE A 128 -12.16 1.30 -13.01
CA ILE A 128 -11.30 2.43 -13.40
C ILE A 128 -10.56 2.98 -12.17
N GLY A 129 -11.18 2.96 -10.98
CA GLY A 129 -10.52 3.32 -9.73
C GLY A 129 -9.29 2.47 -9.41
N MET A 130 -9.31 1.17 -9.75
CA MET A 130 -8.16 0.27 -9.61
C MET A 130 -7.03 0.65 -10.58
N ILE A 131 -7.36 0.82 -11.86
CA ILE A 131 -6.39 1.17 -12.92
C ILE A 131 -5.74 2.53 -12.59
N PHE A 132 -6.56 3.50 -12.18
CA PHE A 132 -6.07 4.83 -11.80
C PHE A 132 -5.16 4.77 -10.57
N LEU A 133 -5.48 3.93 -9.58
CA LEU A 133 -4.62 3.72 -8.42
C LEU A 133 -3.28 3.10 -8.79
N GLU A 134 -3.26 2.08 -9.66
CA GLU A 134 -2.02 1.48 -10.14
C GLU A 134 -1.17 2.48 -10.92
N PHE A 135 -1.81 3.29 -11.76
CA PHE A 135 -1.17 4.43 -12.41
C PHE A 135 -0.59 5.40 -11.38
N LEU A 136 -1.35 5.86 -10.38
CA LEU A 136 -0.82 6.76 -9.36
C LEU A 136 0.34 6.14 -8.59
N ASN A 137 0.24 4.87 -8.21
CA ASN A 137 1.27 4.19 -7.45
C ASN A 137 2.56 3.98 -8.26
N LYS A 138 2.46 3.85 -9.59
CA LYS A 138 3.63 3.77 -10.50
C LYS A 138 4.21 5.14 -10.83
N PHE A 139 3.38 6.14 -11.12
CA PHE A 139 3.79 7.43 -11.69
C PHE A 139 4.03 8.53 -10.65
N TYR A 140 3.29 8.55 -9.53
CA TYR A 140 3.42 9.55 -8.49
C TYR A 140 4.22 8.94 -7.32
N TRP A 141 5.55 8.94 -7.50
CA TRP A 141 6.56 8.44 -6.55
C TRP A 141 6.68 9.35 -5.32
N GLU A 142 5.62 9.43 -4.50
CA GLU A 142 5.78 10.00 -3.16
C GLU A 142 6.10 8.88 -2.20
N SER A 143 7.32 8.93 -1.66
CA SER A 143 7.76 8.05 -0.59
C SER A 143 6.83 8.22 0.61
N LYS A 144 6.23 7.11 1.03
CA LYS A 144 5.32 7.09 2.16
C LYS A 144 6.11 6.98 3.45
N LYS A 145 5.72 7.78 4.43
CA LYS A 145 6.13 7.58 5.80
C LYS A 145 5.32 6.45 6.42
N ILE A 146 5.99 5.46 6.99
CA ILE A 146 5.37 4.27 7.61
C ILE A 146 5.95 4.04 9.00
N PHE A 147 5.06 3.76 9.94
CA PHE A 147 5.44 3.40 11.30
C PHE A 147 5.20 1.93 11.58
N TYR A 148 6.27 1.20 11.91
CA TYR A 148 6.21 -0.20 12.32
C TYR A 148 6.15 -0.32 13.83
N SER A 149 4.94 -0.50 14.38
CA SER A 149 4.69 -0.52 15.83
C SER A 149 4.26 -1.87 16.37
N THR A 150 4.53 -2.94 15.63
CA THR A 150 4.27 -4.31 16.07
C THR A 150 5.34 -4.74 17.07
N HIS A 151 4.90 -5.34 18.17
CA HIS A 151 5.75 -5.93 19.20
C HIS A 151 5.52 -7.45 19.17
N ILE A 152 6.50 -8.17 18.62
CA ILE A 152 6.52 -9.64 18.58
C ILE A 152 7.64 -10.07 19.50
N THR A 153 7.33 -10.98 20.43
CA THR A 153 8.26 -11.41 21.48
C THR A 153 8.74 -12.84 21.30
N LYS A 154 8.09 -13.62 20.42
CA LYS A 154 8.41 -15.01 20.13
C LYS A 154 8.13 -15.27 18.66
N ILE A 155 9.03 -16.02 18.01
CA ILE A 155 8.88 -16.54 16.66
C ILE A 155 9.35 -18.00 16.73
N LYS A 156 8.60 -18.91 16.12
CA LYS A 156 8.83 -20.35 16.16
C LYS A 156 10.00 -20.77 15.28
N ASP A 157 10.05 -20.24 14.06
CA ASP A 157 11.01 -20.61 13.02
C ASP A 157 11.12 -19.50 11.96
N GLU A 158 12.00 -19.71 10.99
CA GLU A 158 12.26 -18.75 9.91
C GLU A 158 11.07 -18.60 8.95
N GLU A 159 10.28 -19.66 8.75
CA GLU A 159 9.06 -19.60 7.94
C GLU A 159 8.04 -18.64 8.56
N GLU A 160 7.85 -18.71 9.88
CA GLU A 160 7.00 -17.77 10.61
C GLU A 160 7.57 -16.35 10.54
N MET A 161 8.89 -16.16 10.64
CA MET A 161 9.52 -14.86 10.47
C MET A 161 9.21 -14.26 9.09
N VAL A 162 9.36 -15.04 8.02
CA VAL A 162 9.06 -14.61 6.64
C VAL A 162 7.59 -14.17 6.52
N GLU A 163 6.65 -14.95 7.07
CA GLU A 163 5.23 -14.60 7.07
C GLU A 163 4.92 -13.34 7.91
N ILE A 164 5.61 -13.14 9.03
CA ILE A 164 5.51 -11.94 9.84
C ILE A 164 5.97 -10.71 9.05
N ILE A 165 7.13 -10.76 8.38
CA ILE A 165 7.67 -9.64 7.60
C ILE A 165 6.74 -9.31 6.43
N LYS A 166 6.25 -10.34 5.72
CA LYS A 166 5.32 -10.20 4.60
C LYS A 166 4.00 -9.49 4.96
N ARG A 167 3.57 -9.59 6.22
CA ARG A 167 2.35 -8.93 6.74
C ARG A 167 2.56 -7.47 7.15
N MET A 168 3.79 -6.98 7.14
CA MET A 168 4.10 -5.59 7.49
C MET A 168 3.60 -4.60 6.41
N PRO A 169 3.30 -3.35 6.77
CA PRO A 169 2.94 -2.32 5.80
C PRO A 169 4.03 -2.13 4.73
N ALA A 170 3.62 -1.74 3.51
CA ALA A 170 4.46 -1.65 2.31
C ALA A 170 5.12 -2.93 1.80
N VAL A 171 5.28 -3.99 2.60
CA VAL A 171 5.86 -5.26 2.13
C VAL A 171 4.89 -6.01 1.21
N SER A 172 5.45 -6.56 0.13
CA SER A 172 4.76 -7.31 -0.92
C SER A 172 5.10 -8.80 -0.83
N SER A 173 6.40 -9.12 -0.85
CA SER A 173 6.95 -10.46 -0.72
C SER A 173 8.25 -10.42 0.05
N VAL A 174 8.59 -11.57 0.63
CA VAL A 174 9.84 -11.80 1.33
C VAL A 174 10.39 -13.13 0.84
N TYR A 175 11.66 -13.16 0.52
CA TYR A 175 12.38 -14.36 0.12
C TYR A 175 13.59 -14.54 1.02
N LEU A 176 13.83 -15.78 1.44
CA LEU A 176 14.95 -16.19 2.28
C LEU A 176 15.69 -17.30 1.56
N SER A 177 17.02 -17.21 1.50
CA SER A 177 17.87 -18.24 0.94
C SER A 177 19.12 -18.42 1.78
N GLU A 178 19.53 -19.67 1.96
CA GLU A 178 20.73 -20.07 2.73
C GLU A 178 22.00 -20.07 1.87
N ASN A 179 21.90 -19.89 0.55
CA ASN A 179 23.07 -19.87 -0.34
C ASN A 179 22.80 -19.01 -1.59
N GLU A 180 23.83 -18.31 -2.07
CA GLU A 180 23.79 -17.50 -3.31
C GLU A 180 23.20 -18.31 -4.50
N GLY A 181 23.54 -19.61 -4.60
CA GLY A 181 23.09 -20.49 -5.71
C GLY A 181 21.67 -21.05 -5.64
N GLU A 182 20.96 -20.97 -4.50
CA GLU A 182 19.56 -21.38 -4.41
C GLU A 182 18.58 -20.24 -4.68
N SER A 183 19.03 -18.99 -4.45
CA SER A 183 18.31 -17.78 -4.83
C SER A 183 17.98 -17.71 -6.34
N GLU A 184 18.81 -18.36 -7.17
CA GLU A 184 18.65 -18.53 -8.62
C GLU A 184 17.45 -19.39 -9.03
N LYS A 185 17.05 -20.38 -8.21
CA LYS A 185 16.07 -21.41 -8.61
C LYS A 185 14.63 -21.10 -8.22
N SER A 186 14.41 -20.30 -7.18
CA SER A 186 13.06 -20.03 -6.65
C SER A 186 12.35 -18.85 -7.33
N TYR A 187 13.09 -18.03 -8.08
CA TYR A 187 12.55 -16.96 -8.90
C TYR A 187 12.54 -17.36 -10.37
N GLY A 188 11.39 -17.78 -10.88
CA GLY A 188 11.16 -17.87 -12.32
C GLY A 188 11.52 -16.54 -13.00
N GLU A 189 12.47 -16.59 -13.93
CA GLU A 189 12.84 -15.53 -14.88
C GLU A 189 13.20 -14.15 -14.29
N VAL A 190 14.07 -14.14 -13.27
CA VAL A 190 14.68 -12.92 -12.72
C VAL A 190 16.20 -13.02 -12.90
N SER A 191 16.65 -13.37 -14.11
CA SER A 191 18.07 -13.60 -14.46
C SER A 191 18.92 -12.33 -14.54
N TYR A 192 18.31 -11.14 -14.50
CA TYR A 192 19.03 -9.87 -14.56
C TYR A 192 19.58 -9.39 -13.20
N TYR A 193 19.15 -9.98 -12.09
CA TYR A 193 19.36 -9.43 -10.74
C TYR A 193 20.60 -10.03 -10.07
N LEU A 194 20.95 -11.27 -10.43
CA LEU A 194 22.16 -11.93 -9.95
C LEU A 194 23.46 -11.36 -10.53
N SER A 195 23.41 -10.64 -11.65
CA SER A 195 24.60 -9.98 -12.18
C SER A 195 25.06 -8.80 -11.32
N TYR A 196 24.16 -8.13 -10.58
CA TYR A 196 24.53 -7.08 -9.63
C TYR A 196 24.84 -7.62 -8.22
N LEU A 197 24.27 -8.77 -7.85
CA LEU A 197 24.69 -9.51 -6.65
C LEU A 197 26.18 -9.89 -6.69
N LYS A 198 26.75 -10.08 -7.88
CA LYS A 198 28.20 -10.33 -8.06
C LYS A 198 29.09 -9.14 -7.68
N GLU A 199 28.61 -7.89 -7.74
CA GLU A 199 29.41 -6.72 -7.31
C GLU A 199 29.44 -6.55 -5.79
N PHE A 200 28.46 -7.10 -5.08
CA PHE A 200 28.36 -7.09 -3.62
C PHE A 200 28.54 -8.49 -3.00
N SER A 201 29.13 -9.45 -3.74
CA SER A 201 29.29 -10.87 -3.38
C SER A 201 30.27 -11.07 -2.22
N GLU A 202 29.93 -10.50 -1.08
CA GLU A 202 30.52 -10.92 0.16
C GLU A 202 29.84 -12.21 0.60
N LYS A 203 30.67 -13.21 0.92
CA LYS A 203 30.20 -14.43 1.58
C LYS A 203 29.29 -14.03 2.74
N SER A 204 28.04 -14.46 2.64
CA SER A 204 26.98 -14.31 3.63
C SER A 204 26.40 -15.68 3.90
N ASP A 205 25.98 -15.89 5.14
CA ASP A 205 25.36 -17.14 5.57
C ASP A 205 23.91 -17.21 5.06
N LYS A 206 23.24 -16.05 4.92
CA LYS A 206 21.87 -15.96 4.38
C LYS A 206 21.62 -14.68 3.59
N ILE A 207 20.68 -14.78 2.66
CA ILE A 207 20.16 -13.67 1.85
C ILE A 207 18.66 -13.51 2.13
N ILE A 208 18.26 -12.29 2.49
CA ILE A 208 16.85 -11.90 2.64
C ILE A 208 16.53 -10.84 1.60
N VAL A 209 15.52 -11.08 0.77
CA VAL A 209 15.00 -10.08 -0.17
C VAL A 209 13.60 -9.68 0.26
N VAL A 210 13.39 -8.38 0.49
CA VAL A 210 12.09 -7.81 0.85
C VAL A 210 11.64 -6.88 -0.27
N SER A 211 10.55 -7.28 -0.93
CA SER A 211 9.94 -6.49 -2.00
C SER A 211 8.90 -5.54 -1.45
N LEU A 212 8.94 -4.29 -1.88
CA LEU A 212 7.99 -3.24 -1.52
C LEU A 212 6.96 -3.05 -2.63
N LYS A 213 5.69 -2.89 -2.24
CA LYS A 213 4.58 -2.58 -3.18
C LYS A 213 4.42 -1.08 -3.47
N THR A 214 5.13 -0.23 -2.72
CA THR A 214 5.06 1.24 -2.77
C THR A 214 6.35 1.84 -2.22
N SER A 215 6.72 3.05 -2.65
CA SER A 215 7.92 3.72 -2.12
C SER A 215 7.68 4.07 -0.66
N ILE A 216 8.70 3.87 0.15
CA ILE A 216 8.76 4.34 1.53
C ILE A 216 10.00 5.19 1.71
N ASP A 217 9.93 6.14 2.64
CA ASP A 217 11.06 7.03 2.93
C ASP A 217 12.20 6.31 3.68
N ASN A 218 13.36 6.95 3.73
CA ASN A 218 14.58 6.39 4.33
C ASN A 218 14.43 6.08 5.83
N ASP A 219 13.71 6.93 6.57
CA ASP A 219 13.43 6.70 7.99
C ASP A 219 12.60 5.43 8.18
N SER A 220 11.58 5.25 7.32
CA SER A 220 10.72 4.07 7.32
C SER A 220 11.49 2.81 6.92
N LEU A 221 12.42 2.91 5.96
CA LEU A 221 13.31 1.81 5.58
C LEU A 221 14.18 1.37 6.76
N ASN A 222 14.74 2.31 7.51
CA ASN A 222 15.53 2.00 8.70
C ASN A 222 14.68 1.29 9.76
N LEU A 223 13.48 1.80 10.04
CA LEU A 223 12.55 1.17 10.99
C LEU A 223 12.13 -0.25 10.56
N LEU A 224 11.96 -0.49 9.26
CA LEU A 224 11.69 -1.83 8.73
C LEU A 224 12.87 -2.76 8.99
N THR A 225 14.09 -2.31 8.69
CA THR A 225 15.32 -3.07 8.92
C THR A 225 15.54 -3.39 10.40
N GLU A 226 15.34 -2.41 11.29
CA GLU A 226 15.42 -2.64 12.75
C GLU A 226 14.44 -3.73 13.22
N LYS A 227 13.22 -3.75 12.67
CA LYS A 227 12.25 -4.81 12.98
C LYS A 227 12.71 -6.17 12.48
N ILE A 228 13.25 -6.25 11.27
CA ILE A 228 13.77 -7.49 10.70
C ILE A 228 14.93 -8.02 11.56
N ILE A 229 15.87 -7.15 11.98
CA ILE A 229 16.95 -7.52 12.91
C ILE A 229 16.37 -8.04 14.22
N GLY A 230 15.36 -7.37 14.78
CA GLY A 230 14.65 -7.84 15.96
C GLY A 230 14.06 -9.23 15.80
N TYR A 231 13.55 -9.58 14.61
CA TYR A 231 13.01 -10.91 14.33
C TYR A 231 14.10 -11.96 14.11
N LEU A 232 15.21 -11.60 13.46
CA LEU A 232 16.39 -12.46 13.31
C LEU A 232 16.95 -12.90 14.67
N LYS A 233 16.95 -12.00 15.66
CA LYS A 233 17.27 -12.34 17.05
C LYS A 233 16.36 -13.41 17.63
N LEU A 234 15.05 -13.27 17.41
CA LEU A 234 14.05 -14.19 17.96
C LEU A 234 14.14 -15.60 17.37
N VAL A 235 14.66 -15.75 16.14
CA VAL A 235 14.90 -17.06 15.51
C VAL A 235 16.33 -17.59 15.74
N GLY A 236 17.17 -16.87 16.49
CA GLY A 236 18.53 -17.32 16.84
C GLY A 236 19.59 -17.07 15.76
N ALA A 237 19.29 -16.29 14.73
CA ALA A 237 20.19 -15.97 13.61
C ALA A 237 21.14 -14.77 13.90
N GLU A 238 21.42 -14.48 15.17
CA GLU A 238 22.16 -13.25 15.58
C GLU A 238 23.62 -13.22 15.13
N LYS A 239 24.23 -14.40 15.03
CA LYS A 239 25.65 -14.59 14.70
C LYS A 239 25.90 -14.76 13.21
N GLU A 240 24.83 -14.91 12.44
CA GLU A 240 24.92 -15.11 11.00
C GLU A 240 25.19 -13.77 10.31
N LYS A 241 26.01 -13.81 9.27
CA LYS A 241 26.20 -12.69 8.36
C LYS A 241 25.10 -12.72 7.31
N ILE A 242 24.20 -11.75 7.36
CA ILE A 242 23.00 -11.72 6.54
C ILE A 242 23.04 -10.52 5.59
N MET A 243 22.77 -10.75 4.32
CA MET A 243 22.55 -9.68 3.35
C MET A 243 21.05 -9.44 3.16
N LEU A 244 20.60 -8.23 3.50
CA LEU A 244 19.20 -7.81 3.36
C LEU A 244 19.07 -6.85 2.17
N TYR A 245 18.36 -7.28 1.15
CA TYR A 245 18.02 -6.51 -0.04
C TYR A 245 16.60 -5.99 0.08
N ILE A 246 16.44 -4.67 0.04
CA ILE A 246 15.12 -4.03 -0.09
C ILE A 246 14.96 -3.62 -1.55
N VAL A 247 13.95 -4.18 -2.21
CA VAL A 247 13.66 -3.93 -3.64
C VAL A 247 12.27 -3.33 -3.82
N ASP A 248 12.03 -2.64 -4.94
CA ASP A 248 10.72 -2.07 -5.26
C ASP A 248 10.05 -2.81 -6.42
N ASP A 249 8.92 -3.49 -6.17
CA ASP A 249 8.17 -4.22 -7.20
C ASP A 249 7.71 -3.32 -8.36
N ARG A 250 7.67 -2.00 -8.16
CA ARG A 250 7.22 -1.03 -9.16
C ARG A 250 8.32 -0.68 -10.15
N ASP A 251 9.57 -0.84 -9.77
CA ASP A 251 10.73 -0.37 -10.51
C ASP A 251 11.63 -1.53 -10.91
N LYS A 252 11.05 -2.44 -11.70
CA LYS A 252 11.71 -3.67 -12.15
C LYS A 252 12.49 -4.34 -11.02
N LYS A 253 11.92 -4.38 -9.81
CA LYS A 253 12.53 -4.96 -8.59
C LYS A 253 13.99 -4.56 -8.34
N GLU A 254 14.43 -3.40 -8.82
CA GLU A 254 15.78 -2.93 -8.57
C GLU A 254 15.97 -2.66 -7.06
N GLU A 255 17.21 -2.74 -6.57
CA GLU A 255 17.56 -2.53 -5.18
C GLU A 255 17.37 -1.06 -4.80
N VAL A 256 16.52 -0.80 -3.80
CA VAL A 256 16.40 0.53 -3.20
C VAL A 256 17.48 0.71 -2.15
N ARG A 257 17.76 -0.35 -1.39
CA ARG A 257 18.78 -0.36 -0.35
C ARG A 257 19.28 -1.76 -0.07
N VAL A 258 20.58 -1.88 0.21
CA VAL A 258 21.21 -3.14 0.62
C VAL A 258 21.87 -2.94 1.96
N TYR A 259 21.60 -3.86 2.89
CA TYR A 259 22.17 -3.87 4.22
C TYR A 259 22.99 -5.13 4.44
N ARG A 260 24.12 -4.98 5.11
CA ARG A 260 24.79 -6.09 5.80
C ARG A 260 24.33 -6.10 7.24
N ILE A 261 23.89 -7.25 7.72
CA ILE A 261 23.52 -7.47 9.11
C ILE A 261 24.49 -8.49 9.69
N GLU A 262 25.13 -8.13 10.80
CA GLU A 262 26.04 -9.02 11.52
C GLU A 262 26.04 -8.63 13.00
N SER A 263 26.00 -9.62 13.90
CA SER A 263 25.99 -9.38 15.35
C SER A 263 24.94 -8.33 15.76
N SER A 264 23.76 -8.40 15.15
CA SER A 264 22.62 -7.51 15.40
C SER A 264 22.82 -6.01 15.09
N HIS A 265 23.89 -5.67 14.40
CA HIS A 265 24.13 -4.33 13.85
C HIS A 265 23.95 -4.39 12.34
N PHE A 266 23.62 -3.25 11.73
CA PHE A 266 23.54 -3.16 10.27
C PHE A 266 24.44 -2.06 9.73
N GLU A 267 24.95 -2.31 8.52
CA GLU A 267 25.70 -1.37 7.71
C GLU A 267 25.00 -1.23 6.36
N ILE A 268 24.79 0.00 5.90
CA ILE A 268 24.25 0.25 4.56
C ILE A 268 25.37 0.05 3.55
N LYS A 269 25.21 -0.91 2.65
CA LYS A 269 26.19 -1.20 1.57
C LYS A 269 25.85 -0.50 0.28
N TYR A 270 24.57 -0.26 0.06
CA TYR A 270 24.08 0.44 -1.10
C TYR A 270 22.83 1.20 -0.70
N GLU A 271 22.76 2.45 -1.13
CA GLU A 271 21.57 3.28 -1.06
C GLU A 271 21.37 3.93 -2.42
N ARG A 272 20.19 3.74 -2.98
CA ARG A 272 19.89 4.32 -4.27
C ARG A 272 19.66 5.83 -4.14
N GLU A 273 20.47 6.62 -4.82
CA GLU A 273 20.33 8.09 -4.81
C GLU A 273 19.08 8.60 -5.55
N TYR A 274 18.58 7.85 -6.55
CA TYR A 274 17.44 8.26 -7.37
C TYR A 274 16.50 7.10 -7.69
N SER A 275 15.19 7.30 -7.53
CA SER A 275 14.18 6.39 -8.10
C SER A 275 14.32 6.32 -9.62
N VAL A 276 14.48 5.13 -10.20
CA VAL A 276 14.64 5.01 -11.65
C VAL A 276 13.26 5.22 -12.28
N VAL A 277 13.12 6.31 -13.03
CA VAL A 277 11.91 6.59 -13.82
C VAL A 277 12.37 6.83 -15.24
N ALA A 278 12.51 5.75 -16.01
CA ALA A 278 12.49 5.83 -17.47
C ALA A 278 12.50 4.42 -18.08
N GLY A 279 11.34 3.77 -18.15
CA GLY A 279 11.14 2.67 -19.10
C GLY A 279 10.72 3.19 -20.48
N SER A 280 9.99 4.32 -20.54
CA SER A 280 9.46 4.88 -21.77
C SER A 280 9.47 6.41 -21.82
N VAL A 281 9.55 6.97 -23.03
CA VAL A 281 9.50 8.42 -23.30
C VAL A 281 8.22 9.07 -22.75
N ILE A 282 7.10 8.34 -22.75
CA ILE A 282 5.81 8.82 -22.25
C ILE A 282 5.85 9.02 -20.73
N GLU A 283 6.48 8.11 -19.98
CA GLU A 283 6.66 8.21 -18.53
C GLU A 283 7.54 9.40 -18.14
N ILE A 284 8.60 9.67 -18.92
CA ILE A 284 9.47 10.83 -18.74
C ILE A 284 8.69 12.13 -18.96
N ILE A 285 7.87 12.20 -20.01
CA ILE A 285 7.06 13.38 -20.32
C ILE A 285 6.03 13.63 -19.21
N ILE A 286 5.31 12.60 -18.75
CA ILE A 286 4.32 12.72 -17.68
C ILE A 286 4.99 13.13 -16.35
N ALA A 287 6.11 12.49 -15.98
CA ALA A 287 6.87 12.84 -14.78
C ALA A 287 7.40 14.29 -14.83
N SER A 288 7.86 14.74 -16.00
CA SER A 288 8.34 16.11 -16.22
C SER A 288 7.23 17.15 -16.02
N VAL A 289 6.03 16.88 -16.56
CA VAL A 289 4.85 17.72 -16.35
C VAL A 289 4.46 17.77 -14.87
N ILE A 290 4.45 16.63 -14.17
CA ILE A 290 4.12 16.57 -12.73
C ILE A 290 5.15 17.34 -11.90
N LYS A 291 6.44 17.22 -12.21
CA LYS A 291 7.54 17.92 -11.51
C LYS A 291 7.44 19.45 -11.69
N LEU A 292 7.06 19.90 -12.89
CA LEU A 292 6.78 21.31 -13.19
C LEU A 292 5.59 21.83 -12.36
N MET A 293 4.51 21.05 -12.25
CA MET A 293 3.34 21.42 -11.43
C MET A 293 3.65 21.46 -9.94
N LYS A 294 4.50 20.56 -9.42
CA LYS A 294 4.90 20.57 -8.00
C LYS A 294 5.70 21.83 -7.63
N ARG A 295 6.59 22.28 -8.52
CA ARG A 295 7.38 23.50 -8.31
C ARG A 295 6.56 24.79 -8.35
N THR A 296 5.35 24.76 -8.90
CA THR A 296 4.46 25.92 -8.96
C THR A 296 3.56 26.07 -7.72
N ILE A 297 3.59 25.10 -6.79
CA ILE A 297 2.74 25.05 -5.58
C ILE A 297 3.56 25.26 -4.28
N GLN A 298 4.89 25.39 -4.38
CA GLN A 298 5.76 25.88 -3.29
C GLN A 298 6.04 27.36 -3.46
#